data_AF-A0A9P5E1P7-F1
#
_entry.id   AF-A0A9P5E1P7-F1
#
_cell.length_a   1.000
_cell.length_b   1.000
_cell.length_c   1.000
_cell.angle_alpha   90.00
_cell.angle_beta   90.00
_cell.angle_gamma   90.00
#
_symmetry.space_group_name_H-M   'P 1'
#
loop_
_entity.id
_entity.type
_entity.pdbx_description
1 polymer ?
#
loop_
_entity_poly.entity_id
_entity_poly.type
_entity_poly.pdbx_seq_one_letter_code
_entity_poly.pdbx_strand_id
1 'polypeptide(L)'
;MTSFMTESSSSPSNSWPLDQFVQDPGYLAYQEELRCLIFNTAQTAAPSRETSPTLETYGPSDEELAAQTQTKIALASGRRLEYLKNYVAQVAPWLDMFDSKGAFTVQVPVLARSCPALLYAVLALSARQMERKESRQHSFDSLELYQEAIRLLNPLLQARDLTIIPICVILCCLEMMSASPQDWRRHLEGCAALFDSFDVNGFSGGLLQAVFWCYARMDLCGALISDGTQGTLVPLEKWLPPGSNPSSATDIFRDHRTPDMHANHSVYLCSKLSRGDGYDSGTTFSRGWRIDRQK
;
A
#
# COMPACT_ATOMS: atom_id res chain seq x y z
N MET A 1 30.53 50.13 6.77
CA MET A 1 31.06 48.78 6.44
C MET A 1 30.14 47.76 7.08
N THR A 2 29.78 46.76 6.29
CA THR A 2 28.60 45.90 6.32
C THR A 2 28.47 45.03 7.57
N SER A 3 27.29 45.08 8.19
CA SER A 3 26.81 44.14 9.20
C SER A 3 26.34 42.86 8.48
N PHE A 4 27.01 41.74 8.73
CA PHE A 4 26.57 40.43 8.24
C PHE A 4 25.49 39.88 9.19
N MET A 5 24.24 39.89 8.72
CA MET A 5 23.16 39.11 9.34
C MET A 5 23.43 37.63 9.08
N THR A 6 23.59 36.84 10.14
CA THR A 6 23.60 35.38 10.07
C THR A 6 22.21 34.88 9.70
N GLU A 7 22.01 34.47 8.45
CA GLU A 7 20.83 33.71 8.06
C GLU A 7 20.91 32.31 8.67
N SER A 8 20.02 32.04 9.63
CA SER A 8 19.80 30.71 10.15
C SER A 8 19.23 29.82 9.04
N SER A 9 20.03 28.88 8.53
CA SER A 9 19.54 27.84 7.62
C SER A 9 18.61 26.90 8.40
N SER A 10 17.31 27.16 8.36
CA SER A 10 16.30 26.19 8.73
C SER A 10 16.34 25.05 7.71
N SER A 11 16.62 23.84 8.17
CA SER A 11 16.31 22.64 7.39
C SER A 11 14.82 22.68 7.02
N PRO A 12 14.43 22.37 5.78
CA PRO A 12 13.02 22.23 5.44
C PRO A 12 12.55 20.91 6.05
N SER A 13 12.22 20.94 7.35
CA SER A 13 11.24 20.01 7.88
C SER A 13 9.94 20.33 7.17
N ASN A 14 9.73 19.69 6.02
CA ASN A 14 8.42 19.64 5.37
C ASN A 14 7.50 18.79 6.26
N SER A 15 7.13 19.32 7.42
CA SER A 15 5.87 18.98 8.05
C SER A 15 4.80 19.55 7.13
N TRP A 16 4.41 18.77 6.13
CA TRP A 16 3.20 19.05 5.37
C TRP A 16 2.08 19.22 6.39
N PRO A 17 1.38 20.37 6.45
CA PRO A 17 0.32 20.56 7.41
C PRO A 17 -0.70 19.42 7.24
N LEU A 18 -0.98 18.66 8.31
CA LEU A 18 -2.15 17.79 8.31
C LEU A 18 -3.37 18.69 8.05
N ASP A 19 -4.08 18.41 6.97
CA ASP A 19 -5.25 19.16 6.53
C ASP A 19 -6.51 18.74 7.30
N GLN A 20 -7.59 19.53 7.18
CA GLN A 20 -8.86 19.30 7.88
C GLN A 20 -9.42 17.88 7.66
N PHE A 21 -9.11 17.25 6.53
CA PHE A 21 -9.46 15.86 6.23
C PHE A 21 -9.06 14.88 7.33
N VAL A 22 -7.85 15.00 7.88
CA VAL A 22 -7.32 14.04 8.87
C VAL A 22 -7.98 14.20 10.24
N GLN A 23 -8.58 15.36 10.49
CA GLN A 23 -9.30 15.67 11.72
C GLN A 23 -10.80 15.41 11.60
N ASP A 24 -11.28 14.98 10.41
CA ASP A 24 -12.69 14.68 10.21
C ASP A 24 -13.11 13.46 11.06
N PRO A 25 -14.15 13.59 11.91
CA PRO A 25 -14.58 12.49 12.77
C PRO A 25 -15.08 11.27 11.98
N GLY A 26 -15.66 11.49 10.80
CA GLY A 26 -16.09 10.42 9.90
C GLY A 26 -14.89 9.64 9.36
N TYR A 27 -13.87 10.35 8.87
CA TYR A 27 -12.62 9.71 8.43
C TYR A 27 -12.01 8.82 9.51
N LEU A 28 -11.85 9.35 10.73
CA LEU A 28 -11.26 8.61 11.85
C LEU A 28 -12.09 7.37 12.24
N ALA A 29 -13.43 7.48 12.23
CA ALA A 29 -14.32 6.35 12.52
C ALA A 29 -14.18 5.24 11.46
N TYR A 30 -14.21 5.59 10.18
CA TYR A 30 -14.07 4.63 9.08
C TYR A 30 -12.67 4.01 9.01
N GLN A 31 -11.63 4.77 9.35
CA GLN A 31 -10.28 4.23 9.50
C GLN A 31 -10.20 3.17 10.59
N GLU A 32 -10.80 3.42 11.76
CA GLU A 32 -10.82 2.42 12.83
C GLU A 32 -11.70 1.22 12.48
N GLU A 33 -12.83 1.44 11.80
CA GLU A 33 -13.68 0.38 11.27
C GLU A 33 -12.90 -0.52 10.30
N LEU A 34 -12.25 0.06 9.30
CA LEU A 34 -11.43 -0.67 8.32
C LEU A 34 -10.36 -1.50 9.04
N ARG A 35 -9.67 -0.90 10.02
CA ARG A 35 -8.67 -1.60 10.83
C ARG A 35 -9.29 -2.81 11.54
N CYS A 36 -10.42 -2.63 12.22
CA CYS A 36 -11.11 -3.71 12.93
C CYS A 36 -11.53 -4.84 11.99
N LEU A 37 -12.13 -4.50 10.83
CA LEU A 37 -12.54 -5.47 9.83
C LEU A 37 -11.35 -6.28 9.31
N ILE A 38 -10.23 -5.62 8.98
CA ILE A 38 -9.02 -6.27 8.49
C ILE A 38 -8.45 -7.25 9.52
N PHE A 39 -8.31 -6.85 10.79
CA PHE A 39 -7.76 -7.75 11.82
C PHE A 39 -8.69 -8.92 12.12
N ASN A 40 -10.01 -8.70 12.14
CA ASN A 40 -10.98 -9.78 12.31
C ASN A 40 -10.90 -10.78 11.17
N THR A 41 -10.80 -10.31 9.92
CA THR A 41 -10.55 -11.20 8.76
C THR A 41 -9.21 -11.91 8.93
N ALA A 42 -8.12 -11.23 9.25
CA ALA A 42 -6.81 -11.87 9.37
C ALA A 42 -6.76 -12.99 10.44
N GLN A 43 -7.54 -12.86 11.53
CA GLN A 43 -7.57 -13.82 12.64
C GLN A 43 -8.56 -14.98 12.47
N THR A 44 -9.54 -14.85 11.58
CA THR A 44 -10.57 -15.88 11.38
C THR A 44 -10.11 -16.95 10.40
N ALA A 45 -10.38 -18.23 10.70
CA ALA A 45 -10.08 -19.33 9.78
C ALA A 45 -10.96 -19.27 8.52
N ALA A 46 -10.48 -19.83 7.42
CA ALA A 46 -11.28 -19.96 6.20
C ALA A 46 -12.62 -20.67 6.50
N PRO A 47 -13.74 -20.24 5.89
CA PRO A 47 -15.02 -20.91 6.07
C PRO A 47 -14.90 -22.38 5.70
N SER A 48 -15.21 -23.29 6.63
CA SER A 48 -15.09 -24.74 6.45
C SER A 48 -16.20 -25.37 5.59
N ARG A 49 -17.03 -24.54 4.94
CA ARG A 49 -18.08 -24.98 4.01
C ARG A 49 -17.71 -24.55 2.60
N GLU A 50 -16.85 -25.32 1.94
CA GLU A 50 -16.71 -25.25 0.49
C GLU A 50 -17.98 -25.82 -0.14
N THR A 51 -18.71 -24.98 -0.89
CA THR A 51 -19.77 -25.45 -1.78
C THR A 51 -19.12 -26.27 -2.88
N SER A 52 -19.57 -27.51 -3.09
CA SER A 52 -19.07 -28.38 -4.16
C SER A 52 -19.13 -27.68 -5.52
N PRO A 53 -18.11 -27.81 -6.38
CA PRO A 53 -18.09 -27.11 -7.66
C PRO A 53 -19.24 -27.61 -8.55
N THR A 54 -20.18 -26.71 -8.85
CA THR A 54 -21.19 -26.91 -9.89
C THR A 54 -20.61 -26.56 -11.25
N LEU A 55 -20.89 -27.38 -12.28
CA LEU A 55 -20.42 -27.19 -13.66
C LEU A 55 -20.58 -25.74 -14.13
N GLU A 56 -19.47 -25.15 -14.58
CA GLU A 56 -19.38 -23.77 -15.05
C GLU A 56 -20.22 -23.55 -16.32
N THR A 57 -21.12 -22.58 -16.26
CA THR A 57 -21.74 -21.97 -17.45
C THR A 57 -20.75 -20.93 -17.99
N TYR A 58 -20.35 -21.05 -19.26
CA TYR A 58 -19.48 -20.08 -19.92
C TYR A 58 -20.23 -18.75 -20.16
N GLY A 59 -20.21 -17.87 -19.17
CA GLY A 59 -20.74 -16.52 -19.22
C GLY A 59 -20.46 -15.79 -17.90
N PRO A 60 -20.38 -14.45 -17.89
CA PRO A 60 -20.28 -13.69 -16.64
C PRO A 60 -21.49 -14.01 -15.76
N SER A 61 -21.26 -14.22 -14.46
CA SER A 61 -22.35 -14.46 -13.53
C SER A 61 -23.26 -13.21 -13.42
N ASP A 62 -24.50 -13.40 -12.97
CA ASP A 62 -25.43 -12.27 -12.74
C ASP A 62 -24.83 -11.24 -11.76
N GLU A 63 -24.06 -11.71 -10.77
CA GLU A 63 -23.33 -10.88 -9.82
C GLU A 63 -22.23 -10.05 -10.51
N GLU A 64 -21.46 -10.65 -11.42
CA GLU A 64 -20.41 -9.94 -12.16
C GLU A 64 -21.02 -8.87 -13.08
N LEU A 65 -22.14 -9.18 -13.76
CA LEU A 65 -22.82 -8.21 -14.62
C LEU A 65 -23.41 -7.05 -13.81
N ALA A 66 -23.97 -7.32 -12.62
CA ALA A 66 -24.45 -6.30 -11.71
C ALA A 66 -23.31 -5.38 -11.23
N ALA A 67 -22.18 -5.96 -10.84
CA ALA A 67 -20.98 -5.24 -10.42
C ALA A 67 -20.43 -4.34 -11.56
N GLN A 68 -20.35 -4.87 -12.78
CA GLN A 68 -19.96 -4.08 -13.96
C GLN A 68 -20.92 -2.94 -14.25
N THR A 69 -22.23 -3.16 -14.05
CA THR A 69 -23.24 -2.11 -14.23
C THR A 69 -23.09 -1.02 -13.17
N GLN A 70 -22.85 -1.39 -11.91
CA GLN A 70 -22.59 -0.45 -10.83
C GLN A 70 -21.34 0.39 -11.09
N THR A 71 -20.24 -0.21 -11.54
CA THR A 71 -19.01 0.52 -11.93
C THR A 71 -19.26 1.49 -13.08
N LYS A 72 -20.02 1.09 -14.12
CA LYS A 72 -20.39 1.98 -15.24
C LYS A 72 -21.21 3.18 -14.76
N ILE A 73 -22.19 2.97 -13.88
CA ILE A 73 -23.00 4.04 -13.29
C ILE A 73 -22.12 4.97 -12.45
N ALA A 74 -21.21 4.41 -11.64
CA ALA A 74 -20.30 5.20 -10.83
C ALA A 74 -19.40 6.11 -11.69
N LEU A 75 -18.93 5.62 -12.84
CA LEU A 75 -18.08 6.37 -13.77
C LEU A 75 -18.84 7.31 -14.71
N ALA A 76 -20.19 7.29 -14.72
CA ALA A 76 -20.98 8.23 -15.51
C ALA A 76 -20.85 9.69 -15.00
N SER A 77 -20.41 9.89 -13.75
CA SER A 77 -20.07 11.20 -13.21
C SER A 77 -18.73 11.70 -13.77
N GLY A 78 -18.73 12.92 -14.34
CA GLY A 78 -17.53 13.53 -14.92
C GLY A 78 -16.33 13.59 -13.95
N ARG A 79 -16.58 13.95 -12.68
CA ARG A 79 -15.53 14.03 -11.64
C ARG A 79 -14.86 12.68 -11.37
N ARG A 80 -15.64 11.60 -11.27
CA ARG A 80 -15.09 10.25 -11.02
C ARG A 80 -14.28 9.75 -12.21
N LEU A 81 -14.69 10.07 -13.43
CA LEU A 81 -13.90 9.77 -14.62
C LEU A 81 -12.58 10.56 -14.64
N GLU A 82 -12.57 11.81 -14.18
CA GLU A 82 -11.34 12.60 -14.01
C GLU A 82 -10.39 11.97 -12.99
N TYR A 83 -10.89 11.50 -11.84
CA TYR A 83 -10.08 10.78 -10.86
C TYR A 83 -9.51 9.48 -11.43
N LEU A 84 -10.27 8.71 -12.21
CA LEU A 84 -9.74 7.50 -12.85
C LEU A 84 -8.64 7.83 -13.87
N LYS A 85 -8.81 8.89 -14.67
CA LYS A 85 -7.77 9.36 -15.59
C LYS A 85 -6.51 9.81 -14.85
N ASN A 86 -6.67 10.57 -13.77
CA ASN A 86 -5.55 10.99 -12.92
C ASN A 86 -4.85 9.79 -12.26
N TYR A 87 -5.61 8.79 -11.82
CA TYR A 87 -5.04 7.58 -11.22
C TYR A 87 -4.07 6.91 -12.19
N VAL A 88 -4.54 6.58 -13.39
CA VAL A 88 -3.74 5.89 -14.42
C VAL A 88 -2.55 6.74 -14.85
N ALA A 89 -2.72 8.06 -14.97
CA ALA A 89 -1.69 8.95 -15.50
C ALA A 89 -0.65 9.43 -14.47
N GLN A 90 -0.99 9.49 -13.19
CA GLN A 90 -0.18 10.16 -12.16
C GLN A 90 0.08 9.27 -10.93
N VAL A 91 -0.89 8.47 -10.49
CA VAL A 91 -0.79 7.73 -9.22
C VAL A 91 -0.23 6.33 -9.43
N ALA A 92 -0.83 5.55 -10.32
CA ALA A 92 -0.46 4.16 -10.58
C ALA A 92 1.02 3.97 -10.93
N PRO A 93 1.68 4.86 -11.72
CA PRO A 93 3.11 4.76 -12.00
C PRO A 93 4.00 4.79 -10.74
N TRP A 94 3.57 5.44 -9.65
CA TRP A 94 4.32 5.42 -8.38
C TRP A 94 4.21 4.07 -7.67
N LEU A 95 3.04 3.43 -7.79
CA LEU A 95 2.78 2.12 -7.19
C LEU A 95 3.49 1.00 -7.98
N ASP A 96 3.61 1.17 -9.30
CA ASP A 96 4.30 0.26 -10.23
C ASP A 96 5.83 0.40 -10.25
N MET A 97 6.44 1.10 -9.29
CA MET A 97 7.90 1.08 -9.16
C MET A 97 8.39 -0.38 -9.09
N PHE A 98 9.43 -0.72 -9.87
CA PHE A 98 9.95 -2.10 -9.98
C PHE A 98 8.93 -3.14 -10.46
N ASP A 99 7.89 -2.72 -11.18
CA ASP A 99 6.95 -3.61 -11.87
C ASP A 99 6.77 -3.17 -13.33
N SER A 100 7.55 -3.79 -14.21
CA SER A 100 7.50 -3.52 -15.66
C SER A 100 6.17 -3.93 -16.32
N LYS A 101 5.36 -4.77 -15.66
CA LYS A 101 4.04 -5.18 -16.15
C LYS A 101 2.93 -4.18 -15.80
N GLY A 102 3.23 -3.21 -14.94
CA GLY A 102 2.30 -2.16 -14.55
C GLY A 102 1.02 -2.72 -13.92
N ALA A 103 1.11 -3.52 -12.86
CA ALA A 103 -0.06 -4.12 -12.23
C ALA A 103 -1.09 -3.06 -11.77
N PHE A 104 -0.64 -1.96 -11.17
CA PHE A 104 -1.52 -0.87 -10.75
C PHE A 104 -2.01 -0.03 -11.94
N THR A 105 -1.22 0.17 -12.99
CA THR A 105 -1.61 0.97 -14.17
C THR A 105 -2.53 0.20 -15.12
N VAL A 106 -2.37 -1.13 -15.21
CA VAL A 106 -3.06 -1.98 -16.20
C VAL A 106 -4.03 -2.96 -15.54
N GLN A 107 -3.57 -3.80 -14.62
CA GLN A 107 -4.38 -4.89 -14.09
C GLN A 107 -5.45 -4.40 -13.11
N VAL A 108 -5.11 -3.47 -12.21
CA VAL A 108 -6.04 -2.91 -11.22
C VAL A 108 -7.23 -2.20 -11.90
N PRO A 109 -7.07 -1.32 -12.91
CA PRO A 109 -8.20 -0.74 -13.62
C PRO A 109 -9.08 -1.75 -14.34
N VAL A 110 -8.49 -2.83 -14.87
CA VAL A 110 -9.26 -3.93 -15.49
C VAL A 110 -10.10 -4.64 -14.43
N LEU A 111 -9.51 -4.99 -13.29
CA LEU A 111 -10.22 -5.64 -12.18
C LEU A 111 -11.30 -4.72 -11.56
N ALA A 112 -11.04 -3.42 -11.48
CA ALA A 112 -12.00 -2.44 -10.96
C ALA A 112 -13.29 -2.37 -11.81
N ARG A 113 -13.28 -2.84 -13.06
CA ARG A 113 -14.48 -2.91 -13.89
C ARG A 113 -15.55 -3.82 -13.32
N SER A 114 -15.17 -4.91 -12.67
CA SER A 114 -16.08 -5.89 -12.05
C SER A 114 -15.99 -5.91 -10.52
N CYS A 115 -15.16 -5.05 -9.92
CA CYS A 115 -15.05 -4.89 -8.47
C CYS A 115 -15.30 -3.43 -8.06
N PRO A 116 -16.55 -3.06 -7.71
CA PRO A 116 -16.90 -1.71 -7.28
C PRO A 116 -16.09 -1.23 -6.08
N ALA A 117 -15.80 -2.09 -5.10
CA ALA A 117 -14.97 -1.73 -3.94
C ALA A 117 -13.57 -1.25 -4.37
N LEU A 118 -12.93 -1.97 -5.30
CA LEU A 118 -11.63 -1.59 -5.86
C LEU A 118 -11.69 -0.31 -6.67
N LEU A 119 -12.76 -0.11 -7.46
CA LEU A 119 -12.98 1.15 -8.18
C LEU A 119 -13.02 2.32 -7.19
N TYR A 120 -13.84 2.25 -6.14
CA TYR A 120 -13.95 3.33 -5.18
C TYR A 120 -12.63 3.59 -4.44
N ALA A 121 -11.86 2.56 -4.09
CA ALA A 121 -10.52 2.73 -3.50
C ALA A 121 -9.55 3.46 -4.44
N VAL A 122 -9.54 3.09 -5.72
CA VAL A 122 -8.73 3.74 -6.77
C VAL A 122 -9.12 5.22 -6.92
N LEU A 123 -10.42 5.50 -6.99
CA LEU A 123 -10.94 6.86 -7.10
C LEU A 123 -10.62 7.69 -5.86
N ALA A 124 -10.77 7.12 -4.66
CA ALA A 124 -10.47 7.78 -3.39
C ALA A 124 -8.99 8.19 -3.31
N LEU A 125 -8.07 7.26 -3.64
CA LEU A 125 -6.63 7.54 -3.62
C LEU A 125 -6.27 8.66 -4.61
N SER A 126 -6.86 8.62 -5.80
CA SER A 126 -6.62 9.62 -6.83
C SER A 126 -7.19 11.00 -6.46
N ALA A 127 -8.42 11.05 -5.95
CA ALA A 127 -9.02 12.28 -5.44
C ALA A 127 -8.15 12.89 -4.34
N ARG A 128 -7.67 12.05 -3.41
CA ARG A 128 -6.80 12.48 -2.31
C ARG A 128 -5.47 13.03 -2.80
N GLN A 129 -4.89 12.40 -3.81
CA GLN A 129 -3.65 12.88 -4.44
C GLN A 129 -3.84 14.24 -5.10
N MET A 130 -4.96 14.47 -5.80
CA MET A 130 -5.28 15.75 -6.41
C MET A 130 -5.52 16.85 -5.37
N GLU A 131 -6.28 16.55 -4.31
CA GLU A 131 -6.52 17.47 -3.19
C GLU A 131 -5.21 17.95 -2.55
N ARG A 132 -4.25 17.03 -2.36
CA ARG A 132 -2.91 17.35 -1.83
C ARG A 132 -2.05 18.15 -2.81
N LYS A 133 -2.18 17.92 -4.11
CA LYS A 133 -1.36 18.59 -5.15
C LYS A 133 -1.83 20.00 -5.43
N GLU A 134 -3.14 20.23 -5.52
CA GLU A 134 -3.68 21.48 -6.04
C GLU A 134 -4.01 22.51 -4.95
N SER A 135 -3.86 22.15 -3.65
CA SER A 135 -4.31 22.97 -2.51
C SER A 135 -5.74 23.51 -2.69
N ARG A 136 -6.55 22.85 -3.53
CA ARG A 136 -7.87 23.31 -3.91
C ARG A 136 -8.82 23.11 -2.74
N GLN A 137 -9.57 24.16 -2.47
CA GLN A 137 -10.56 24.25 -1.41
C GLN A 137 -11.55 23.08 -1.43
N HIS A 138 -11.60 22.35 -0.31
CA HIS A 138 -12.81 21.73 0.26
C HIS A 138 -13.60 20.73 -0.60
N SER A 139 -12.96 20.02 -1.51
CA SER A 139 -13.50 18.74 -1.98
C SER A 139 -13.29 17.71 -0.87
N PHE A 140 -14.38 17.19 -0.29
CA PHE A 140 -14.35 15.98 0.52
C PHE A 140 -14.69 14.74 -0.33
N ASP A 141 -14.52 14.83 -1.66
CA ASP A 141 -14.82 13.73 -2.57
C ASP A 141 -13.99 12.49 -2.20
N SER A 142 -12.72 12.68 -1.80
CA SER A 142 -11.88 11.57 -1.35
C SER A 142 -12.47 10.85 -0.13
N LEU A 143 -13.10 11.57 0.79
CA LEU A 143 -13.74 11.00 1.99
C LEU A 143 -14.97 10.19 1.61
N GLU A 144 -15.87 10.73 0.79
CA GLU A 144 -17.06 10.00 0.33
C GLU A 144 -16.70 8.72 -0.43
N LEU A 145 -15.68 8.81 -1.30
CA LEU A 145 -15.18 7.66 -2.06
C LEU A 145 -14.52 6.62 -1.14
N TYR A 146 -13.78 7.07 -0.12
CA TYR A 146 -13.15 6.21 0.89
C TYR A 146 -14.19 5.43 1.71
N GLN A 147 -15.23 6.12 2.18
CA GLN A 147 -16.33 5.51 2.93
C GLN A 147 -17.07 4.45 2.11
N GLU A 148 -17.39 4.76 0.85
CA GLU A 148 -18.06 3.83 -0.04
C GLU A 148 -17.18 2.62 -0.40
N ALA A 149 -15.86 2.81 -0.53
CA ALA A 149 -14.92 1.71 -0.71
C ALA A 149 -14.96 0.72 0.48
N ILE A 150 -14.92 1.23 1.72
CA ILE A 150 -14.98 0.40 2.94
C ILE A 150 -16.32 -0.34 3.04
N ARG A 151 -17.42 0.36 2.78
CA ARG A 151 -18.77 -0.23 2.81
C ARG A 151 -18.88 -1.43 1.85
N LEU A 152 -18.33 -1.29 0.64
CA LEU A 152 -18.33 -2.34 -0.39
C LEU A 152 -17.27 -3.42 -0.15
N LEU A 153 -16.21 -3.10 0.60
CA LEU A 153 -15.16 -4.04 0.98
C LEU A 153 -15.61 -5.05 2.05
N ASN A 154 -16.50 -4.65 2.97
CA ASN A 154 -16.92 -5.49 4.10
C ASN A 154 -17.44 -6.88 3.69
N PRO A 155 -18.35 -7.05 2.70
CA PRO A 155 -18.76 -8.38 2.24
C PRO A 155 -17.60 -9.23 1.69
N LEU A 156 -16.65 -8.61 0.99
CA LEU A 156 -15.47 -9.29 0.44
C LEU A 156 -14.54 -9.79 1.55
N LEU A 157 -14.40 -9.02 2.63
CA LEU A 157 -13.64 -9.39 3.83
C LEU A 157 -14.27 -10.61 4.55
N GLN A 158 -15.60 -10.70 4.57
CA GLN A 158 -16.32 -11.85 5.12
C GLN A 158 -16.17 -13.09 4.23
N ALA A 159 -16.20 -12.89 2.91
CA ALA A 159 -15.99 -13.96 1.93
C ALA A 159 -14.52 -14.38 1.79
N ARG A 160 -13.58 -13.64 2.40
CA ARG A 160 -12.12 -13.80 2.22
C ARG A 160 -11.70 -13.80 0.76
N ASP A 161 -12.31 -12.93 -0.04
CA ASP A 161 -11.97 -12.78 -1.45
C ASP A 161 -10.55 -12.20 -1.61
N LEU A 162 -9.72 -12.74 -2.51
CA LEU A 162 -8.33 -12.25 -2.69
C LEU A 162 -8.26 -10.79 -3.19
N THR A 163 -9.34 -10.27 -3.79
CA THR A 163 -9.43 -8.87 -4.21
C THR A 163 -9.37 -7.88 -3.04
N ILE A 164 -9.62 -8.31 -1.80
CA ILE A 164 -9.45 -7.45 -0.62
C ILE A 164 -8.02 -6.95 -0.46
N ILE A 165 -7.02 -7.72 -0.89
CA ILE A 165 -5.61 -7.41 -0.70
C ILE A 165 -5.19 -6.14 -1.48
N PRO A 166 -5.38 -6.05 -2.82
CA PRO A 166 -5.11 -4.81 -3.55
C PRO A 166 -5.97 -3.64 -3.05
N ILE A 167 -7.23 -3.86 -2.65
CA ILE A 167 -8.10 -2.81 -2.10
C ILE A 167 -7.47 -2.22 -0.84
N CYS A 168 -7.15 -3.06 0.14
CA CYS A 168 -6.57 -2.64 1.42
C CYS A 168 -5.22 -1.93 1.23
N VAL A 169 -4.36 -2.40 0.30
CA VAL A 169 -3.09 -1.72 0.02
C VAL A 169 -3.30 -0.34 -0.61
N ILE A 170 -4.27 -0.19 -1.53
CA ILE A 170 -4.60 1.12 -2.13
C ILE A 170 -5.19 2.08 -1.07
N LEU A 171 -6.06 1.59 -0.18
CA LEU A 171 -6.59 2.37 0.93
C LEU A 171 -5.47 2.74 1.92
N CYS A 172 -4.54 1.84 2.20
CA CYS A 172 -3.36 2.11 3.03
C CYS A 172 -2.50 3.24 2.42
N CYS A 173 -2.28 3.25 1.09
CA CYS A 173 -1.61 4.36 0.42
C CYS A 173 -2.32 5.70 0.67
N LEU A 174 -3.67 5.72 0.60
CA LEU A 174 -4.46 6.93 0.86
C LEU A 174 -4.29 7.41 2.30
N GLU A 175 -4.37 6.48 3.26
CA GLU A 175 -4.20 6.79 4.68
C GLU A 175 -2.80 7.33 4.96
N MET A 176 -1.74 6.73 4.39
CA MET A 176 -0.36 7.21 4.52
C MET A 176 -0.17 8.61 3.93
N MET A 177 -0.81 8.92 2.80
CA MET A 177 -0.85 10.28 2.26
C MET A 177 -1.52 11.25 3.22
N SER A 178 -2.40 10.76 4.10
CA SER A 178 -3.18 11.53 5.06
C SER A 178 -2.60 11.48 6.48
N ALA A 179 -1.46 10.83 6.69
CA ALA A 179 -0.91 10.59 8.02
C ALA A 179 0.46 11.28 8.21
N SER A 180 0.81 11.53 9.48
CA SER A 180 2.18 11.89 9.82
C SER A 180 3.11 10.69 9.58
N PRO A 181 4.41 10.90 9.27
CA PRO A 181 5.35 9.79 9.12
C PRO A 181 5.43 8.88 10.34
N GLN A 182 5.14 9.40 11.54
CA GLN A 182 5.13 8.63 12.79
C GLN A 182 3.98 7.63 12.85
N ASP A 183 2.87 7.90 12.17
CA ASP A 183 1.66 7.07 12.17
C ASP A 183 1.63 6.05 11.02
N TRP A 184 2.53 6.18 10.02
CA TRP A 184 2.57 5.29 8.85
C TRP A 184 2.59 3.81 9.20
N ARG A 185 3.34 3.44 10.24
CA ARG A 185 3.42 2.05 10.71
C ARG A 185 2.04 1.50 11.07
N ARG A 186 1.20 2.28 11.78
CA ARG A 186 -0.15 1.87 12.19
C ARG A 186 -1.03 1.51 10.99
N HIS A 187 -0.92 2.26 9.90
CA HIS A 187 -1.69 2.03 8.66
C HIS A 187 -1.22 0.78 7.91
N LEU A 188 0.08 0.46 7.98
CA LEU A 188 0.67 -0.69 7.31
C LEU A 188 0.41 -2.02 8.03
N GLU A 189 0.11 -2.01 9.33
CA GLU A 189 -0.12 -3.24 10.13
C GLU A 189 -1.27 -4.10 9.59
N GLY A 190 -2.37 -3.48 9.14
CA GLY A 190 -3.52 -4.21 8.61
C GLY A 190 -3.17 -5.02 7.35
N CYS A 191 -2.44 -4.40 6.42
CA CYS A 191 -1.98 -5.10 5.21
C CYS A 191 -0.98 -6.23 5.55
N ALA A 192 -0.09 -6.02 6.53
CA ALA A 192 0.83 -7.07 7.01
C ALA A 192 0.06 -8.31 7.50
N ALA A 193 -0.99 -8.09 8.31
CA ALA A 193 -1.81 -9.16 8.84
C ALA A 193 -2.57 -9.92 7.74
N LEU A 194 -3.05 -9.22 6.70
CA LEU A 194 -3.66 -9.88 5.55
C LEU A 194 -2.65 -10.72 4.76
N PHE A 195 -1.46 -10.21 4.49
CA PHE A 195 -0.45 -11.00 3.79
C PHE A 195 -0.10 -12.28 4.53
N ASP A 196 0.00 -12.22 5.86
CA ASP A 196 0.22 -13.41 6.67
C ASP A 196 -0.97 -14.39 6.60
N SER A 197 -2.19 -13.87 6.73
CA SER A 197 -3.41 -14.68 6.74
C SER A 197 -3.75 -15.32 5.39
N PHE A 198 -3.26 -14.75 4.29
CA PHE A 198 -3.49 -15.22 2.91
C PHE A 198 -2.24 -15.81 2.24
N ASP A 199 -1.15 -15.98 2.98
CA ASP A 199 0.15 -16.48 2.49
C ASP A 199 0.67 -15.73 1.25
N VAL A 200 0.50 -14.40 1.25
CA VAL A 200 0.98 -13.53 0.18
C VAL A 200 2.39 -13.07 0.50
N ASN A 201 3.30 -13.29 -0.45
CA ASN A 201 4.72 -12.99 -0.32
C ASN A 201 5.29 -12.41 -1.64
N GLY A 202 6.59 -12.11 -1.63
CA GLY A 202 7.29 -11.50 -2.77
C GLY A 202 7.38 -12.37 -4.02
N PHE A 203 6.88 -13.61 -3.96
CA PHE A 203 6.93 -14.60 -5.03
C PHE A 203 5.55 -15.20 -5.36
N SER A 204 4.45 -14.62 -4.86
CA SER A 204 3.08 -15.08 -5.13
C SER A 204 2.66 -14.99 -6.60
N GLY A 205 3.46 -14.38 -7.47
CA GLY A 205 3.14 -14.13 -8.88
C GLY A 205 2.00 -13.11 -9.08
N GLY A 206 1.78 -12.77 -10.35
CA GLY A 206 0.65 -11.95 -10.79
C GLY A 206 0.48 -10.62 -10.03
N LEU A 207 -0.78 -10.24 -9.81
CA LEU A 207 -1.16 -9.02 -9.10
C LEU A 207 -0.72 -9.03 -7.63
N LEU A 208 -0.85 -10.18 -6.93
CA LEU A 208 -0.55 -10.26 -5.50
C LEU A 208 0.94 -10.01 -5.20
N GLN A 209 1.84 -10.52 -6.03
CA GLN A 209 3.27 -10.21 -5.92
C GLN A 209 3.56 -8.72 -6.15
N ALA A 210 2.93 -8.09 -7.16
CA ALA A 210 3.12 -6.66 -7.40
C ALA A 210 2.62 -5.81 -6.23
N VAL A 211 1.46 -6.18 -5.67
CA VAL A 211 0.88 -5.55 -4.48
C VAL A 211 1.78 -5.72 -3.26
N PHE A 212 2.34 -6.92 -3.05
CA PHE A 212 3.30 -7.18 -1.98
C PHE A 212 4.54 -6.29 -2.11
N TRP A 213 5.14 -6.18 -3.30
CA TRP A 213 6.34 -5.36 -3.49
C TRP A 213 6.07 -3.86 -3.39
N CYS A 214 4.86 -3.41 -3.76
CA CYS A 214 4.42 -2.06 -3.47
C CYS A 214 4.37 -1.79 -1.96
N TYR A 215 3.76 -2.70 -1.20
CA TYR A 215 3.74 -2.62 0.26
C TYR A 215 5.14 -2.70 0.88
N ALA A 216 5.98 -3.64 0.45
CA ALA A 216 7.30 -3.88 1.00
C ALA A 216 8.18 -2.62 0.96
N ARG A 217 8.03 -1.81 -0.09
CA ARG A 217 8.70 -0.49 -0.19
C ARG A 217 8.16 0.50 0.83
N MET A 218 6.85 0.55 1.04
CA MET A 218 6.23 1.41 2.06
C MET A 218 6.67 1.02 3.48
N ASP A 219 6.71 -0.29 3.77
CA ASP A 219 7.18 -0.85 5.04
C ASP A 219 8.67 -0.57 5.28
N LEU A 220 9.52 -0.74 4.25
CA LEU A 220 10.92 -0.34 4.30
C LEU A 220 11.08 1.17 4.57
N CYS A 221 10.34 2.03 3.87
CA CYS A 221 10.36 3.47 4.12
C CYS A 221 10.00 3.80 5.58
N GLY A 222 8.95 3.16 6.11
CA GLY A 222 8.57 3.30 7.52
C GLY A 222 9.69 2.88 8.48
N ALA A 223 10.35 1.75 8.22
CA ALA A 223 11.49 1.29 9.00
C ALA A 223 12.67 2.28 8.96
N LEU A 224 13.00 2.83 7.78
CA LEU A 224 14.08 3.80 7.62
C LEU A 224 13.79 5.12 8.35
N ILE A 225 12.55 5.62 8.29
CA ILE A 225 12.13 6.86 8.98
C ILE A 225 12.15 6.70 10.50
N SER A 226 12.10 5.47 11.01
CA SER A 226 12.19 5.19 12.45
C SER A 226 13.61 5.34 13.04
N ASP A 227 14.59 5.82 12.27
CA ASP A 227 16.00 5.97 12.67
C ASP A 227 16.61 4.68 13.25
N GLY A 228 16.19 3.53 12.72
CA GLY A 228 16.67 2.21 13.14
C GLY A 228 16.07 1.70 14.46
N THR A 229 15.01 2.34 14.97
CA THR A 229 14.30 1.87 16.18
C THR A 229 13.26 0.79 15.87
N GLN A 230 12.81 0.68 14.61
CA GLN A 230 11.83 -0.31 14.16
C GLN A 230 12.31 -1.00 12.87
N GLY A 231 12.08 -2.31 12.78
CA GLY A 231 12.23 -3.07 11.54
C GLY A 231 10.95 -3.09 10.69
N THR A 232 11.01 -3.76 9.55
CA THR A 232 9.82 -4.06 8.71
C THR A 232 8.76 -4.82 9.52
N LEU A 233 7.49 -4.52 9.26
CA LEU A 233 6.33 -5.18 9.86
C LEU A 233 6.23 -6.65 9.44
N VAL A 234 6.42 -6.94 8.14
CA VAL A 234 6.44 -8.31 7.66
C VAL A 234 7.86 -8.87 7.89
N PRO A 235 8.04 -9.98 8.62
CA PRO A 235 9.33 -10.63 8.80
C PRO A 235 9.94 -11.04 7.47
N LEU A 236 11.26 -10.87 7.30
CA LEU A 236 11.94 -11.09 6.02
C LEU A 236 11.82 -12.52 5.50
N GLU A 237 11.66 -13.49 6.38
CA GLU A 237 11.46 -14.89 6.03
C GLU A 237 10.14 -15.07 5.26
N LYS A 238 9.12 -14.26 5.58
CA LYS A 238 7.82 -14.25 4.91
C LYS A 238 7.80 -13.47 3.59
N TRP A 239 8.91 -12.84 3.20
CA TRP A 239 9.04 -12.22 1.88
C TRP A 239 9.46 -13.24 0.83
N LEU A 240 10.00 -14.38 1.27
CA LEU A 240 10.47 -15.49 0.44
C LEU A 240 9.37 -16.55 0.26
N PRO A 241 9.52 -17.49 -0.70
CA PRO A 241 8.61 -18.62 -0.81
C PRO A 241 8.56 -19.44 0.49
N PRO A 242 7.41 -20.00 0.87
CA PRO A 242 7.27 -20.79 2.10
C PRO A 242 8.30 -21.92 2.19
N GLY A 243 8.92 -22.08 3.36
CA GLY A 243 9.94 -23.10 3.61
C GLY A 243 11.34 -22.77 3.06
N SER A 244 11.54 -21.60 2.44
CA SER A 244 12.85 -21.17 1.97
C SER A 244 13.82 -20.88 3.12
N ASN A 245 15.10 -21.19 2.92
CA ASN A 245 16.15 -20.77 3.83
C ASN A 245 16.55 -19.30 3.56
N PRO A 246 16.56 -18.40 4.55
CA PRO A 246 16.99 -17.01 4.37
C PRO A 246 18.39 -16.84 3.77
N SER A 247 19.30 -17.81 3.97
CA SER A 247 20.63 -17.78 3.34
C SER A 247 20.59 -17.97 1.81
N SER A 248 19.55 -18.63 1.29
CA SER A 248 19.35 -18.87 -0.14
C SER A 248 18.62 -17.74 -0.86
N ALA A 249 18.20 -16.68 -0.14
CA ALA A 249 17.42 -15.57 -0.70
C ALA A 249 18.04 -15.02 -1.99
N THR A 250 19.35 -14.76 -1.99
CA THR A 250 20.07 -14.21 -3.14
C THR A 250 19.97 -15.11 -4.37
N ASP A 251 20.03 -16.43 -4.20
CA ASP A 251 19.90 -17.38 -5.30
C ASP A 251 18.45 -17.40 -5.82
N ILE A 252 17.46 -17.41 -4.92
CA ILE A 252 16.03 -17.37 -5.26
C ILE A 252 15.70 -16.13 -6.13
N PHE A 253 16.15 -14.94 -5.71
CA PHE A 253 15.93 -13.72 -6.49
C PHE A 253 16.64 -13.77 -7.85
N ARG A 254 17.88 -14.29 -7.89
CA ARG A 254 18.67 -14.39 -9.12
C ARG A 254 18.05 -15.34 -10.14
N ASP A 255 17.44 -16.43 -9.69
CA ASP A 255 16.88 -17.45 -10.55
C ASP A 255 15.66 -16.97 -11.36
N HIS A 256 14.97 -15.91 -10.92
CA HIS A 256 13.85 -15.31 -11.63
C HIS A 256 14.26 -14.53 -12.89
N ARG A 257 15.51 -14.05 -12.96
CA ARG A 257 16.13 -13.42 -14.14
C ARG A 257 15.32 -12.26 -14.76
N THR A 258 14.57 -11.51 -13.96
CA THR A 258 13.88 -10.29 -14.43
C THR A 258 14.47 -9.04 -13.78
N PRO A 259 14.52 -7.90 -14.50
CA PRO A 259 14.94 -6.62 -13.92
C PRO A 259 14.13 -6.26 -12.66
N ASP A 260 12.83 -6.51 -12.70
CA ASP A 260 11.91 -6.28 -11.58
C ASP A 260 12.34 -7.04 -10.31
N MET A 261 12.67 -8.33 -10.44
CA MET A 261 13.10 -9.13 -9.29
C MET A 261 14.50 -8.77 -8.81
N HIS A 262 15.38 -8.27 -9.67
CA HIS A 262 16.66 -7.68 -9.23
C HIS A 262 16.47 -6.39 -8.43
N ALA A 263 15.52 -5.54 -8.83
CA ALA A 263 15.18 -4.34 -8.09
C ALA A 263 14.51 -4.67 -6.74
N ASN A 264 13.57 -5.63 -6.74
CA ASN A 264 12.94 -6.13 -5.51
C ASN A 264 13.93 -6.82 -4.56
N HIS A 265 14.94 -7.52 -5.08
CA HIS A 265 16.04 -8.04 -4.26
C HIS A 265 16.81 -6.91 -3.56
N SER A 266 16.98 -5.77 -4.22
CA SER A 266 17.62 -4.60 -3.61
C SER A 266 16.79 -4.06 -2.44
N VAL A 267 15.46 -4.01 -2.57
CA VAL A 267 14.53 -3.66 -1.48
C VAL A 267 14.66 -4.66 -0.32
N TYR A 268 14.69 -5.97 -0.61
CA TYR A 268 14.88 -7.02 0.40
C TYR A 268 16.20 -6.85 1.18
N LEU A 269 17.31 -6.60 0.48
CA LEU A 269 18.62 -6.39 1.10
C LEU A 269 18.64 -5.12 1.96
N CYS A 270 18.03 -4.02 1.52
CA CYS A 270 17.89 -2.81 2.32
C CYS A 270 17.11 -3.09 3.61
N SER A 271 15.99 -3.82 3.53
CA SER A 271 15.21 -4.23 4.72
C SER A 271 16.02 -5.10 5.68
N LYS A 272 16.87 -6.00 5.17
CA LYS A 272 17.78 -6.82 5.99
C LYS A 272 18.77 -5.99 6.77
N LEU A 273 19.33 -4.95 6.16
CA LEU A 273 20.28 -4.06 6.81
C LEU A 273 19.62 -3.18 7.88
N SER A 274 18.39 -2.73 7.65
CA SER A 274 17.64 -1.88 8.60
C SER A 274 17.37 -2.57 9.95
N ARG A 275 17.37 -3.91 10.01
CA ARG A 275 17.14 -4.67 11.24
C ARG A 275 18.36 -4.78 12.15
N GLY A 276 19.55 -4.39 11.68
CA GLY A 276 20.81 -4.60 12.43
C GLY A 276 21.31 -6.06 12.44
N ASP A 277 20.53 -7.01 11.93
CA ASP A 277 20.85 -8.46 11.85
C ASP A 277 21.99 -8.79 10.86
N GLY A 278 22.64 -7.78 10.27
CA GLY A 278 23.77 -7.93 9.35
C GLY A 278 25.16 -7.75 9.97
N TYR A 279 25.25 -7.41 11.27
CA TYR A 279 26.55 -7.28 11.94
C TYR A 279 26.85 -8.54 12.77
N ASP A 280 27.71 -9.38 12.19
CA ASP A 280 28.56 -10.27 12.98
C ASP A 280 29.29 -9.41 14.03
N SER A 281 29.26 -9.86 15.28
CA SER A 281 29.56 -9.12 16.50
C SER A 281 31.06 -8.82 16.71
N GLY A 282 31.71 -8.24 15.70
CA GLY A 282 33.14 -7.92 15.71
C GLY A 282 33.54 -6.59 15.07
N THR A 283 32.64 -5.88 14.38
CA THR A 283 32.98 -4.57 13.78
C THR A 283 32.03 -3.49 14.28
N THR A 284 32.45 -2.78 15.33
CA THR A 284 31.85 -1.51 15.72
C THR A 284 32.08 -0.50 14.60
N PHE A 285 31.06 -0.25 13.78
CA PHE A 285 31.04 0.97 12.97
C PHE A 285 30.84 2.13 13.93
N SER A 286 31.94 2.81 14.29
CA SER A 286 31.88 4.08 15.01
C SER A 286 30.90 4.98 14.29
N ARG A 287 29.78 5.34 14.96
CA ARG A 287 28.84 6.37 14.50
C ARG A 287 29.59 7.70 14.39
N GLY A 288 30.25 7.88 13.25
CA GLY A 288 31.11 9.01 12.92
C GLY A 288 30.56 9.85 11.77
N TRP A 289 29.25 10.00 11.68
CA TRP A 289 28.64 11.08 10.89
C TRP A 289 28.19 12.17 11.86
N ARG A 290 29.18 12.84 12.47
CA ARG A 290 28.97 14.11 13.13
C ARG A 290 29.02 15.16 12.03
N ILE A 291 27.86 15.70 11.63
CA ILE A 291 27.83 16.92 10.84
C ILE A 291 28.31 18.02 11.78
N ASP A 292 29.59 18.35 11.71
CA ASP A 292 30.14 19.52 12.38
C ASP A 292 29.49 20.77 11.76
N ARG A 293 28.46 21.29 12.44
CA ARG A 293 28.03 22.66 12.21
C ARG A 293 29.10 23.57 12.79
N GLN A 294 30.05 23.99 11.96
CA GLN A 294 30.87 25.14 12.29
C GLN A 294 29.95 26.37 12.36
N LYS A 295 30.01 27.06 13.51
CA LYS A 295 29.35 28.33 13.79
C LYS A 295 30.01 29.47 13.02
#